data_AF-A0A9W8AKJ7-F1
#
_entry.id   AF-A0A9W8AKJ7-F1
#
_cell.length_a   1.000
_cell.length_b   1.000
_cell.length_c   1.000
_cell.angle_alpha   90.00
_cell.angle_beta   90.00
_cell.angle_gamma   90.00
#
_symmetry.space_group_name_H-M   'P 1'
#
loop_
_entity.id
_entity.type
_entity.pdbx_description
1 polymer ?
#
loop_
_entity_poly.entity_id
_entity_poly.type
_entity_poly.pdbx_seq_one_letter_code
_entity_poly.pdbx_strand_id
1 'polypeptide(L)'
;MESSQFLRKSSSFISDSGTSTLLAGRGVKHFNDPAHGYISFGPFMLDIIDTPQFQRLRYLKQMGTSYFVFPGASHNRFEHCLGVGYLAGNLITRFQETQPELAITERELRCIQVAGLCHDLGHGPFSHVFDSIIVPTLMP
;
A
#
# COMPACT_ATOMS: atom_id res chain seq x y z
N MET A 1 -28.78 24.69 29.78
CA MET A 1 -28.19 24.38 31.09
C MET A 1 -28.30 22.86 31.22
N GLU A 2 -27.31 22.13 30.71
CA GLU A 2 -26.04 21.80 31.41
C GLU A 2 -26.30 20.80 32.56
N SER A 3 -25.49 19.75 32.78
CA SER A 3 -24.13 19.52 32.26
C SER A 3 -23.82 18.03 32.05
N SER A 4 -22.85 17.78 31.19
CA SER A 4 -22.20 16.48 30.97
C SER A 4 -21.34 16.05 32.16
N GLN A 5 -21.38 14.76 32.53
CA GLN A 5 -20.28 14.03 33.21
C GLN A 5 -20.61 12.53 33.43
N PHE A 6 -20.06 11.64 32.59
CA PHE A 6 -19.63 10.31 33.07
C PHE A 6 -18.59 9.66 32.13
N LEU A 7 -17.34 10.13 32.23
CA LEU A 7 -16.16 9.45 31.70
C LEU A 7 -15.18 9.24 32.86
N ARG A 8 -14.95 7.97 33.26
CA ARG A 8 -13.66 7.41 33.75
C ARG A 8 -13.85 6.11 34.55
N LYS A 9 -13.33 5.01 34.01
CA LYS A 9 -12.59 3.89 34.64
C LYS A 9 -12.47 2.80 33.54
N SER A 10 -11.36 2.10 33.36
CA SER A 10 -10.14 1.98 34.18
C SER A 10 -8.94 1.58 33.31
N SER A 11 -7.76 2.13 33.61
CA SER A 11 -6.47 1.69 33.07
C SER A 11 -5.62 1.04 34.18
N SER A 12 -4.84 0.02 33.80
CA SER A 12 -3.69 -0.66 34.47
C SER A 12 -3.82 -2.17 34.18
N PHE A 13 -2.99 -2.78 33.33
CA PHE A 13 -1.68 -3.43 33.58
C PHE A 13 -1.37 -4.29 32.31
N ILE A 14 -0.17 -4.73 31.90
CA ILE A 14 1.24 -4.62 32.36
C ILE A 14 2.07 -3.89 31.25
N SER A 15 3.29 -3.45 31.55
CA SER A 15 4.28 -2.91 30.61
C SER A 15 5.05 -3.97 29.80
N ASP A 16 5.26 -3.76 28.51
CA ASP A 16 6.45 -4.23 27.80
C ASP A 16 7.10 -3.05 27.04
N SER A 17 8.43 -3.04 26.98
CA SER A 17 9.22 -1.81 26.85
C SER A 17 9.79 -1.58 25.44
N GLY A 18 9.39 -0.47 24.80
CA GLY A 18 10.23 0.22 23.81
C GLY A 18 9.60 0.48 22.44
N THR A 19 8.83 -0.46 21.88
CA THR A 19 8.36 -0.39 20.48
C THR A 19 6.91 0.07 20.30
N SER A 20 6.06 -0.02 21.33
CA SER A 20 4.61 0.22 21.17
C SER A 20 4.21 1.69 20.99
N THR A 21 5.04 2.66 21.37
CA THR A 21 4.62 4.07 21.46
C THR A 21 4.55 4.78 20.10
N LEU A 22 5.27 4.30 19.09
CA LEU A 22 5.25 4.88 17.73
C LEU A 22 4.06 4.40 16.88
N LEU A 23 3.39 3.32 17.29
CA LEU A 23 2.23 2.76 16.60
C LEU A 23 0.89 3.31 17.13
N ALA A 24 0.93 4.07 18.23
CA ALA A 24 -0.26 4.69 18.80
C ALA A 24 -0.69 5.93 18.00
N GLY A 25 -1.72 5.78 17.16
CA GLY A 25 -2.48 6.93 16.63
C GLY A 25 -2.12 7.42 15.23
N ARG A 26 -1.61 6.55 14.34
CA ARG A 26 -1.59 6.89 12.92
C ARG A 26 -3.02 6.98 12.38
N GLY A 27 -3.36 8.07 11.69
CA GLY A 27 -4.65 8.23 11.01
C GLY A 27 -4.66 7.56 9.63
N VAL A 28 -5.80 7.63 8.95
CA VAL A 28 -5.87 7.37 7.50
C VAL A 28 -5.05 8.44 6.78
N LYS A 29 -4.23 8.04 5.81
CA LYS A 29 -3.48 8.94 4.93
C LYS A 29 -4.11 8.93 3.55
N HIS A 30 -4.41 10.13 3.05
CA HIS A 30 -4.90 10.34 1.69
C HIS A 30 -3.73 10.68 0.77
N PHE A 31 -3.70 10.07 -0.41
CA PHE A 31 -2.80 10.43 -1.50
C PHE A 31 -3.68 10.96 -2.63
N ASN A 32 -3.26 12.07 -3.25
CA ASN A 32 -3.90 12.60 -4.45
C ASN A 32 -3.26 11.95 -5.67
N ASP A 33 -3.97 11.06 -6.34
CA ASP A 33 -3.53 10.29 -7.49
C ASP A 33 -4.23 10.77 -8.78
N PRO A 34 -3.51 11.01 -9.89
CA PRO A 34 -4.10 11.55 -11.11
C PRO A 34 -5.02 10.57 -11.88
N ALA A 35 -4.92 9.26 -11.63
CA ALA A 35 -5.74 8.23 -12.27
C ALA A 35 -6.97 7.83 -11.43
N HIS A 36 -6.88 7.95 -10.10
CA HIS A 36 -7.87 7.44 -9.15
C HIS A 36 -8.45 8.50 -8.20
N GLY A 37 -7.96 9.74 -8.23
CA GLY A 37 -8.36 10.79 -7.30
C GLY A 37 -7.78 10.56 -5.90
N TYR A 38 -8.58 10.76 -4.86
CA TYR A 38 -8.13 10.54 -3.48
C TYR A 38 -8.14 9.05 -3.11
N ILE A 39 -6.96 8.41 -3.15
CA ILE A 39 -6.77 7.06 -2.63
C ILE A 39 -6.39 7.12 -1.14
N SER A 40 -6.92 6.22 -0.33
CA SER A 40 -6.87 6.31 1.13
C SER A 40 -6.37 5.02 1.74
N PHE A 41 -5.35 5.11 2.62
CA PHE A 41 -4.76 3.95 3.28
C PHE A 41 -4.78 4.10 4.80
N GLY A 42 -5.27 3.07 5.49
CA GLY A 42 -5.23 2.96 6.95
C GLY A 42 -3.85 2.54 7.48
N PRO A 43 -3.63 2.62 8.81
CA PRO A 43 -2.31 2.47 9.43
C PRO A 43 -1.54 1.22 9.01
N PHE A 44 -2.20 0.06 9.03
CA PHE A 44 -1.61 -1.22 8.64
C PHE A 44 -0.98 -1.22 7.23
N MET A 45 -1.60 -0.52 6.26
CA MET A 45 -1.02 -0.40 4.92
C MET A 45 0.12 0.62 4.89
N LEU A 46 0.05 1.66 5.71
CA LEU A 46 1.11 2.67 5.84
C LEU A 46 2.38 2.11 6.49
N ASP A 47 2.25 1.12 7.36
CA ASP A 47 3.38 0.39 7.95
C ASP A 47 4.16 -0.43 6.91
N ILE A 48 3.54 -0.76 5.77
CA ILE A 48 4.19 -1.39 4.60
C ILE A 48 4.68 -0.31 3.64
N ILE A 49 3.84 0.67 3.30
CA ILE A 49 4.15 1.74 2.32
C ILE A 49 5.36 2.54 2.74
N ASP A 50 5.50 2.90 4.01
CA ASP A 50 6.58 3.77 4.48
C ASP A 50 7.88 2.99 4.85
N THR A 51 8.00 1.74 4.41
CA THR A 51 9.26 0.96 4.49
C THR A 51 10.27 1.36 3.39
N PRO A 52 11.59 1.25 3.63
CA PRO A 52 12.60 1.45 2.58
C PRO A 52 12.39 0.55 1.35
N GLN A 53 11.93 -0.68 1.56
CA GLN A 53 11.65 -1.68 0.52
C GLN A 53 10.56 -1.20 -0.44
N PHE A 54 9.48 -0.60 0.08
CA PHE A 54 8.41 -0.05 -0.74
C PHE A 54 8.76 1.33 -1.31
N GLN A 55 9.37 2.24 -0.51
CA GLN A 55 9.79 3.56 -0.98
C GLN A 55 10.83 3.50 -2.11
N ARG A 56 11.63 2.41 -2.20
CA ARG A 56 12.54 2.13 -3.34
C ARG A 56 11.84 2.21 -4.70
N LEU A 57 10.55 1.85 -4.78
CA LEU A 57 9.79 1.86 -6.04
C LEU A 57 9.66 3.26 -6.67
N ARG A 58 9.89 4.34 -5.90
CA ARG A 58 9.90 5.73 -6.42
C ARG A 58 11.01 6.01 -7.42
N TYR A 59 12.04 5.16 -7.45
CA TYR A 59 13.22 5.31 -8.28
C TYR A 59 13.22 4.37 -9.50
N LEU A 60 12.15 3.59 -9.70
CA LEU A 60 12.02 2.62 -10.77
C LEU A 60 10.95 3.06 -11.79
N LYS A 61 11.39 3.58 -12.95
CA LYS A 61 10.49 3.96 -14.05
C LYS A 61 9.62 2.78 -14.48
N GLN A 62 8.30 2.96 -14.49
CA GLN A 62 7.33 1.93 -14.85
C GLN A 62 7.65 1.30 -16.21
N MET A 63 7.84 2.19 -17.19
CA MET A 63 8.12 1.89 -18.60
C MET A 63 9.62 1.85 -18.92
N GLY A 64 10.50 1.79 -17.90
CA GLY A 64 11.94 1.68 -18.07
C GLY A 64 12.54 2.72 -19.01
N THR A 65 13.18 2.26 -20.09
CA THR A 65 13.85 3.10 -21.10
C THR A 65 12.89 3.85 -22.02
N SER A 66 11.61 3.48 -22.09
CA SER A 66 10.62 4.21 -22.91
C SER A 66 10.45 5.67 -22.50
N TYR A 67 10.82 6.04 -21.26
CA TYR A 67 10.87 7.43 -20.81
C TYR A 67 11.77 8.33 -21.68
N PHE A 68 12.84 7.79 -22.28
CA PHE A 68 13.73 8.53 -23.18
C PHE A 68 13.12 8.80 -24.57
N VAL A 69 12.01 8.14 -24.92
CA VAL A 69 11.25 8.34 -26.16
C VAL A 69 9.95 9.11 -25.89
N PHE A 70 9.29 8.79 -24.77
CA PHE A 70 8.02 9.36 -24.37
C PHE A 70 8.21 10.14 -23.05
N PRO A 71 8.41 11.48 -23.09
CA PRO A 71 8.70 12.26 -21.87
C PRO A 71 7.55 12.25 -20.84
N GLY A 72 6.31 11.95 -21.28
CA GLY A 72 5.16 11.71 -20.39
C GLY A 72 5.18 10.38 -19.64
N ALA A 73 6.00 9.40 -20.06
CA ALA A 73 6.20 8.12 -19.37
C ALA A 73 7.17 8.26 -18.17
N SER A 74 7.02 9.36 -17.41
CA SER A 74 7.89 9.74 -16.30
C SER A 74 7.57 9.05 -14.97
N HIS A 75 6.43 8.36 -14.90
CA HIS A 75 5.93 7.66 -13.72
C HIS A 75 6.76 6.42 -13.36
N ASN A 76 6.69 6.06 -12.08
CA ASN A 76 7.46 4.99 -11.44
C ASN A 76 6.52 3.91 -10.88
N ARG A 77 7.11 2.79 -10.46
CA ARG A 77 6.39 1.63 -9.89
C ARG A 77 5.65 1.97 -8.59
N PHE A 78 6.07 3.01 -7.85
CA PHE A 78 5.47 3.38 -6.56
C PHE A 78 4.00 3.78 -6.67
N GLU A 79 3.68 4.76 -7.51
CA GLU A 79 2.32 5.26 -7.73
C GLU A 79 1.41 4.19 -8.34
N HIS A 80 1.95 3.39 -9.28
CA HIS A 80 1.27 2.20 -9.81
C HIS A 80 0.90 1.20 -8.71
N CYS A 81 1.82 0.87 -7.80
CA CYS A 81 1.55 -0.03 -6.67
C CYS A 81 0.49 0.50 -5.71
N LEU A 82 0.48 1.81 -5.44
CA LEU A 82 -0.59 2.42 -4.65
C LEU A 82 -1.95 2.29 -5.35
N GLY A 83 -2.01 2.54 -6.66
CA GLY A 83 -3.21 2.35 -7.47
C GLY A 83 -3.73 0.90 -7.45
N VAL A 84 -2.85 -0.09 -7.67
CA VAL A 84 -3.22 -1.51 -7.65
C VAL A 84 -3.68 -1.96 -6.26
N GLY A 85 -3.00 -1.55 -5.18
CA GLY A 85 -3.44 -1.84 -3.80
C GLY A 85 -4.81 -1.24 -3.47
N TYR A 86 -5.10 -0.02 -3.95
CA TYR A 86 -6.40 0.64 -3.83
C TYR A 86 -7.50 -0.09 -4.60
N LEU A 87 -7.27 -0.39 -5.89
CA LEU A 87 -8.25 -1.09 -6.74
C LEU A 87 -8.53 -2.52 -6.26
N ALA A 88 -7.51 -3.25 -5.79
CA ALA A 88 -7.67 -4.57 -5.19
C ALA A 88 -8.59 -4.53 -3.96
N GLY A 89 -8.47 -3.49 -3.14
CA GLY A 89 -9.36 -3.20 -2.02
C GLY A 89 -10.80 -2.95 -2.46
N ASN A 90 -11.02 -2.01 -3.37
CA ASN A 90 -12.35 -1.68 -3.86
C ASN A 90 -13.07 -2.89 -4.47
N LEU A 91 -12.34 -3.73 -5.23
CA LEU A 91 -12.88 -4.95 -5.82
C LEU A 91 -13.33 -5.96 -4.78
N ILE A 92 -12.50 -6.24 -3.76
CA ILE A 92 -12.84 -7.25 -2.75
C ILE A 92 -13.91 -6.75 -1.78
N THR A 93 -13.91 -5.46 -1.40
CA THR A 93 -15.04 -4.84 -0.69
C THR A 93 -16.32 -4.98 -1.50
N ARG A 94 -16.27 -4.76 -2.82
CA ARG A 94 -17.46 -4.88 -3.66
C ARG A 94 -18.04 -6.29 -3.65
N PHE A 95 -17.21 -7.32 -3.75
CA PHE A 95 -17.67 -8.71 -3.62
C PHE A 95 -18.24 -9.00 -2.23
N GLN A 96 -17.61 -8.50 -1.17
CA GLN A 96 -18.11 -8.65 0.21
C GLN A 96 -19.50 -8.01 0.39
N GLU A 97 -19.78 -6.87 -0.28
CA GLU A 97 -21.10 -6.22 -0.29
C GLU A 97 -22.14 -6.95 -1.14
N THR A 98 -21.78 -7.39 -2.36
CA THR A 98 -22.75 -7.93 -3.33
C THR A 98 -22.98 -9.43 -3.22
N GLN A 99 -22.06 -10.15 -2.59
CA GLN A 99 -22.03 -11.61 -2.50
C GLN A 99 -21.67 -12.06 -1.07
N PRO A 100 -22.53 -11.76 -0.07
CA PRO A 100 -22.27 -12.11 1.33
C PRO A 100 -22.12 -13.62 1.57
N GLU A 101 -22.63 -14.46 0.66
CA GLU A 101 -22.44 -15.92 0.68
C GLU A 101 -20.98 -16.37 0.51
N LEU A 102 -20.11 -15.49 -0.03
CA LEU A 102 -18.66 -15.75 -0.10
C LEU A 102 -17.96 -15.63 1.27
N ALA A 103 -18.63 -15.07 2.28
CA ALA A 103 -18.14 -14.93 3.65
C ALA A 103 -16.74 -14.26 3.77
N ILE A 104 -16.40 -13.36 2.84
CA ILE A 104 -15.10 -12.69 2.75
C ILE A 104 -14.77 -11.97 4.06
N THR A 105 -13.64 -12.32 4.66
CA THR A 105 -13.19 -11.78 5.94
C THR A 105 -12.35 -10.51 5.78
N GLU A 106 -12.32 -9.70 6.85
CA GLU A 106 -11.38 -8.58 7.02
C GLU A 106 -9.91 -8.98 6.79
N ARG A 107 -9.55 -10.23 7.10
CA ARG A 107 -8.20 -10.75 6.88
C ARG A 107 -7.91 -10.93 5.40
N GLU A 108 -8.84 -11.52 4.65
CA GLU A 108 -8.70 -11.73 3.20
C GLU A 108 -8.67 -10.41 2.44
N LEU A 109 -9.55 -9.46 2.79
CA LEU A 109 -9.55 -8.11 2.25
C LEU A 109 -8.16 -7.45 2.39
N ARG A 110 -7.57 -7.50 3.59
CA ARG A 110 -6.22 -6.95 3.83
C ARG A 110 -5.14 -7.74 3.10
N CYS A 111 -5.20 -9.06 3.06
CA CYS A 111 -4.24 -9.88 2.31
C CYS A 111 -4.27 -9.55 0.81
N ILE A 112 -5.45 -9.34 0.22
CA ILE A 112 -5.62 -9.00 -1.20
C ILE A 112 -5.12 -7.57 -1.48
N GLN A 113 -5.43 -6.60 -0.62
CA GLN A 113 -4.85 -5.25 -0.70
C GLN A 113 -3.33 -5.26 -0.59
N VAL A 114 -2.75 -6.03 0.35
CA VAL A 114 -1.28 -6.18 0.49
C VAL A 114 -0.67 -6.84 -0.74
N ALA A 115 -1.32 -7.88 -1.30
CA ALA A 115 -0.84 -8.53 -2.52
C ALA A 115 -0.82 -7.56 -3.71
N GLY A 116 -1.90 -6.80 -3.91
CA GLY A 116 -1.97 -5.76 -4.95
C GLY A 116 -0.94 -4.65 -4.75
N LEU A 117 -0.75 -4.21 -3.49
CA LEU A 117 0.28 -3.24 -3.14
C LEU A 117 1.69 -3.76 -3.43
N CYS A 118 1.98 -5.02 -3.09
CA CYS A 118 3.35 -5.56 -3.09
C CYS A 118 3.78 -6.27 -4.39
N HIS A 119 2.89 -6.46 -5.37
CA HIS A 119 3.13 -7.31 -6.54
C HIS A 119 4.43 -6.96 -7.32
N ASP A 120 4.78 -5.68 -7.38
CA ASP A 120 5.89 -5.14 -8.16
C ASP A 120 7.17 -4.89 -7.33
N LEU A 121 7.21 -5.25 -6.04
CA LEU A 121 8.37 -5.03 -5.15
C LEU A 121 9.68 -5.63 -5.71
N GLY A 122 9.58 -6.73 -6.46
CA GLY A 122 10.70 -7.46 -7.05
C GLY A 122 11.40 -6.76 -8.22
N HIS A 123 10.84 -5.68 -8.80
CA HIS A 123 11.41 -5.08 -9.99
C HIS A 123 12.81 -4.48 -9.78
N GLY A 124 13.66 -4.64 -10.79
CA GLY A 124 15.00 -4.05 -10.88
C GLY A 124 15.05 -2.71 -11.61
N PRO A 125 16.26 -2.13 -11.79
CA PRO A 125 16.48 -0.92 -12.58
C PRO A 125 15.89 -1.03 -13.99
N PHE A 126 15.14 0.00 -14.43
CA PHE A 126 14.40 -0.02 -15.71
C PHE A 126 13.31 -1.10 -15.84
N SER A 127 12.77 -1.60 -14.72
CA SER A 127 11.66 -2.56 -14.67
C SER A 127 11.91 -3.81 -15.51
N HIS A 128 11.12 -4.07 -16.56
CA HIS A 128 11.21 -5.30 -17.38
C HIS A 128 12.53 -5.44 -18.16
N VAL A 129 13.31 -4.36 -18.33
CA VAL A 129 14.66 -4.49 -18.91
C VAL A 129 15.56 -5.32 -17.98
N PHE A 130 15.37 -5.24 -16.66
CA PHE A 130 16.20 -5.98 -15.70
C PHE A 130 15.90 -7.48 -15.73
N ASP A 131 14.64 -7.87 -15.55
CA ASP A 131 14.24 -9.27 -15.42
C ASP A 131 14.26 -10.03 -16.77
N SER A 132 13.95 -9.35 -17.87
CA SER A 132 13.76 -10.00 -19.18
C SER A 132 14.98 -9.93 -20.08
N ILE A 133 15.97 -9.07 -19.76
CA ILE A 133 17.19 -8.89 -20.55
C ILE A 133 18.44 -9.01 -19.69
N ILE A 134 18.62 -8.15 -18.68
CA ILE A 134 19.87 -8.09 -17.91
C ILE A 134 20.14 -9.37 -17.11
N VAL A 135 19.15 -9.85 -16.35
CA VAL A 135 19.30 -11.08 -15.54
C VAL A 135 19.61 -12.30 -16.42
N PRO A 136 18.84 -12.61 -17.49
CA PRO A 136 19.18 -13.71 -18.41
C PRO A 136 20.53 -13.55 -19.13
N THR A 137 20.98 -12.31 -19.37
CA THR A 137 22.28 -12.07 -20.03
C THR A 137 23.47 -12.26 -19.08
N LEU A 138 23.30 -11.96 -17.79
CA LEU A 138 24.36 -12.04 -16.77
C LEU A 138 24.37 -13.35 -15.99
N MET A 139 23.25 -14.07 -15.95
CA MET A 139 23.08 -15.36 -15.28
C MET A 139 22.33 -16.32 -16.22
N PRO A 140 23.05 -16.91 -17.21
CA PRO A 140 22.47 -17.82 -18.22
C PRO A 140 22.16 -19.23 -17.68
#